data_AF-A0A1G3UE67-F1
#
_entry.id   AF-A0A1G3UE67-F1
#
_cell.length_a   1.000
_cell.length_b   1.000
_cell.length_c   1.000
_cell.angle_alpha   90.00
_cell.angle_beta   90.00
_cell.angle_gamma   90.00
#
_symmetry.space_group_name_H-M   'P 1'
#
loop_
_entity.id
_entity.type
_entity.pdbx_description
1 polymer ?
#
loop_
_entity_poly.entity_id
_entity_poly.type
_entity_poly.pdbx_seq_one_letter_code
_entity_poly.pdbx_strand_id
1 'polypeptide(L)'
;MNLFKSLLLLFVAVTLSYADGKGLAKSLGLNPSSKAIKQWEMVFEKDSKMAKYGIDKLSDSDKEALKKYLTAHAADSDHPAAAGI
;
A
#
# COMPACT_ATOMS: atom_id res chain seq x y z
N MET A 1 17.31 -39.35 -7.91
CA MET A 1 16.18 -38.40 -7.96
C MET A 1 16.73 -37.04 -7.59
N ASN A 2 16.90 -36.20 -8.61
CA ASN A 2 18.03 -35.27 -8.68
C ASN A 2 17.81 -34.04 -7.79
N LEU A 3 18.83 -33.64 -7.02
CA LEU A 3 18.94 -32.35 -6.32
C LEU A 3 18.58 -31.15 -7.19
N PHE A 4 18.75 -31.29 -8.51
CA PHE A 4 18.34 -30.34 -9.53
C PHE A 4 16.83 -30.06 -9.55
N LYS A 5 15.97 -31.03 -9.19
CA LYS A 5 14.51 -30.83 -9.07
C LYS A 5 14.12 -30.04 -7.82
N SER A 6 14.89 -30.15 -6.72
CA SER A 6 14.66 -29.37 -5.51
C SER A 6 15.06 -27.90 -5.68
N LEU A 7 16.07 -27.61 -6.52
CA LEU A 7 16.48 -26.24 -6.80
C LEU A 7 15.49 -25.49 -7.70
N LEU A 8 14.80 -26.21 -8.59
CA LEU A 8 13.76 -25.63 -9.47
C LEU A 8 12.48 -25.28 -8.71
N LEU A 9 12.18 -25.97 -7.60
CA LEU A 9 11.03 -25.70 -6.73
C LEU A 9 11.21 -24.44 -5.86
N LEU A 10 12.43 -23.94 -5.69
CA LEU A 10 12.72 -22.76 -4.87
C LEU A 10 12.60 -21.43 -5.63
N PHE A 11 12.48 -21.46 -6.97
CA PHE A 11 12.47 -20.24 -7.79
C PHE A 11 11.08 -19.63 -8.01
N VAL A 12 10.01 -20.29 -7.55
CA VAL A 12 8.62 -19.80 -7.72
C VAL A 12 8.21 -18.81 -6.60
N ALA A 13 9.00 -18.67 -5.53
CA ALA A 13 8.55 -17.96 -4.33
C ALA A 13 8.79 -16.43 -4.31
N VAL A 14 9.55 -15.81 -5.23
CA VAL A 14 9.96 -14.41 -5.06
C VAL A 14 9.81 -13.58 -6.33
N THR A 15 8.60 -13.55 -6.89
CA THR A 15 8.17 -12.39 -7.68
C THR A 15 6.82 -11.90 -7.15
N LEU A 16 6.72 -11.71 -5.83
CA LEU A 16 5.74 -10.80 -5.26
C LEU A 16 6.07 -9.41 -5.81
N SER A 17 5.46 -9.07 -6.94
CA SER A 17 5.42 -7.72 -7.47
C SER A 17 4.76 -6.89 -6.38
N TYR A 18 5.57 -6.17 -5.59
CA TYR A 18 5.05 -5.24 -4.61
C TYR A 18 4.16 -4.26 -5.39
N ALA A 19 2.85 -4.28 -5.14
CA ALA A 19 1.98 -3.28 -5.72
C ALA A 19 2.51 -1.92 -5.29
N ASP A 20 2.76 -1.04 -6.26
CA ASP A 20 3.30 0.28 -5.98
C ASP A 20 2.22 1.12 -5.28
N GLY A 21 2.39 1.35 -3.97
CA GLY A 21 1.42 2.08 -3.15
C GLY A 21 1.12 3.49 -3.70
N LYS A 22 2.09 4.11 -4.39
CA LYS A 22 1.90 5.38 -5.11
C LYS A 22 0.96 5.22 -6.31
N GLY A 23 1.15 4.18 -7.12
CA GLY A 23 0.27 3.81 -8.22
C GLY A 23 -1.16 3.52 -7.75
N LEU A 24 -1.32 2.80 -6.65
CA LEU A 24 -2.63 2.55 -6.02
C LEU A 24 -3.29 3.83 -5.50
N ALA A 25 -2.53 4.71 -4.84
CA ALA A 25 -3.06 5.99 -4.38
C ALA A 25 -3.53 6.85 -5.58
N LYS A 26 -2.76 6.87 -6.67
CA LYS A 26 -3.12 7.55 -7.91
C LYS A 26 -4.38 6.96 -8.56
N SER A 27 -4.49 5.64 -8.66
CA SER A 27 -5.64 4.99 -9.30
C SER A 27 -6.94 5.20 -8.51
N LEU A 28 -6.84 5.29 -7.18
CA LEU A 28 -7.96 5.58 -6.28
C LEU A 28 -8.20 7.08 -6.07
N GLY A 29 -7.40 7.97 -6.67
CA GLY A 29 -7.53 9.42 -6.49
C GLY A 29 -7.23 9.90 -5.06
N LEU A 30 -6.42 9.15 -4.32
CA LEU A 30 -6.05 9.45 -2.93
C LEU A 30 -4.79 10.32 -2.90
N ASN A 31 -4.93 11.51 -2.32
CA ASN A 31 -3.77 12.35 -1.99
C ASN A 31 -3.27 11.98 -0.59
N PRO A 32 -2.06 11.41 -0.43
CA PRO A 32 -1.55 11.03 0.90
C PRO A 32 -1.51 12.20 1.87
N SER A 33 -1.21 13.40 1.39
CA SER A 33 -1.08 14.61 2.21
C SER A 33 -2.43 15.27 2.53
N SER A 34 -3.55 14.70 2.09
CA SER A 34 -4.88 15.22 2.43
C SER A 34 -5.29 14.96 3.89
N LYS A 35 -4.53 14.11 4.60
CA LYS A 35 -4.85 13.63 5.95
C LYS A 35 -3.57 13.36 6.75
N ALA A 36 -3.67 13.43 8.07
CA ALA A 36 -2.62 13.00 8.99
C ALA A 36 -2.52 11.47 9.07
N ILE A 37 -1.41 10.95 9.62
CA ILE A 37 -1.13 9.51 9.73
C ILE A 37 -2.29 8.77 10.41
N LYS A 38 -2.70 9.21 11.60
CA LYS A 38 -3.80 8.59 12.36
C LYS A 38 -5.12 8.54 11.59
N GLN A 39 -5.37 9.52 10.73
CA GLN A 39 -6.59 9.56 9.92
C GLN A 39 -6.55 8.48 8.83
N TRP A 40 -5.38 8.24 8.22
CA TRP A 40 -5.22 7.12 7.31
C TRP A 40 -5.35 5.78 8.02
N GLU A 41 -4.68 5.58 9.16
CA GLU A 41 -4.80 4.35 9.94
C GLU A 41 -6.25 4.01 10.27
N MET A 42 -7.02 5.00 10.74
CA MET A 42 -8.44 4.86 11.01
C MET A 42 -9.30 4.51 9.78
N VAL A 43 -8.85 4.80 8.55
CA VAL A 43 -9.53 4.35 7.32
C VAL A 43 -9.34 2.86 7.14
N PHE A 44 -8.13 2.34 7.36
CA PHE A 44 -7.82 0.91 7.22
C PHE A 44 -8.36 0.03 8.36
N GLU A 45 -8.76 0.63 9.48
CA GLU A 45 -9.38 -0.10 10.61
C GLU A 45 -10.86 -0.44 10.41
N LYS A 46 -11.54 0.16 9.42
CA LYS A 46 -12.99 -0.02 9.23
C LYS A 46 -13.33 -0.27 7.77
N ASP A 47 -13.98 -1.40 7.49
CA ASP A 47 -14.44 -1.75 6.13
C ASP A 47 -15.32 -0.66 5.52
N SER A 48 -16.23 -0.07 6.31
CA SER A 48 -17.10 1.02 5.86
C SER A 48 -16.34 2.29 5.47
N LYS A 49 -15.12 2.50 5.99
CA LYS A 49 -14.25 3.60 5.58
C LYS A 49 -13.41 3.21 4.37
N MET A 50 -12.87 2.00 4.32
CA MET A 50 -12.17 1.49 3.14
C MET A 50 -13.06 1.53 1.90
N ALA A 51 -14.33 1.13 2.03
CA ALA A 51 -15.32 1.15 0.95
C ALA A 51 -15.55 2.55 0.34
N LYS A 52 -15.48 3.61 1.15
CA LYS A 52 -15.63 5.00 0.67
C LYS A 52 -14.52 5.41 -0.30
N TYR A 53 -13.37 4.76 -0.21
CA TYR A 53 -12.20 5.04 -1.03
C TYR A 53 -11.91 3.93 -2.05
N GLY A 54 -12.77 2.92 -2.16
CA GLY A 54 -12.57 1.75 -3.03
C GLY A 54 -11.42 0.84 -2.60
N ILE A 55 -10.90 1.01 -1.38
CA ILE A 55 -9.78 0.24 -0.82
C ILE A 55 -10.24 -1.19 -0.46
N ASP A 56 -11.53 -1.38 -0.17
CA ASP A 56 -12.12 -2.68 0.18
C ASP A 56 -11.96 -3.72 -0.92
N LYS A 57 -11.90 -3.28 -2.18
CA LYS A 57 -11.77 -4.12 -3.38
C LYS A 57 -10.34 -4.57 -3.67
N LEU A 58 -9.36 -4.02 -2.95
CA LEU A 58 -7.95 -4.38 -3.10
C LEU A 58 -7.67 -5.72 -2.40
N SER A 59 -6.66 -6.44 -2.89
CA SER A 59 -6.08 -7.56 -2.15
C SER A 59 -5.44 -7.07 -0.84
N ASP A 60 -5.21 -7.97 0.10
CA ASP A 60 -4.60 -7.59 1.38
C ASP A 60 -3.17 -7.05 1.22
N SER A 61 -2.41 -7.57 0.24
CA SER A 61 -1.09 -7.04 -0.12
C SER A 61 -1.15 -5.60 -0.64
N ASP A 62 -2.17 -5.29 -1.45
CA ASP A 62 -2.34 -3.96 -2.04
C ASP A 62 -2.83 -2.97 -1.00
N LYS A 63 -3.69 -3.41 -0.07
CA LYS A 63 -4.09 -2.61 1.10
C LYS A 63 -2.88 -2.25 1.95
N GLU A 64 -1.99 -3.20 2.21
CA GLU A 64 -0.78 -2.96 3.00
C GLU A 64 0.17 -1.98 2.29
N ALA A 65 0.43 -2.19 1.00
CA ALA A 65 1.28 -1.31 0.21
C ALA A 65 0.73 0.12 0.14
N LEU A 66 -0.59 0.27 -0.08
CA LEU A 66 -1.27 1.55 -0.07
C LEU A 66 -1.24 2.20 1.31
N LYS A 67 -1.52 1.46 2.39
CA LYS A 67 -1.46 1.97 3.77
C LYS A 67 -0.10 2.55 4.07
N LYS A 68 0.96 1.78 3.79
CA LYS A 68 2.35 2.21 3.99
C LYS A 68 2.68 3.48 3.21
N TYR A 69 2.22 3.59 1.97
CA TYR A 69 2.45 4.77 1.15
C TYR A 69 1.72 6.01 1.71
N LEU A 70 0.44 5.87 2.05
CA LEU A 70 -0.41 6.96 2.54
C LEU A 70 0.07 7.49 3.89
N THR A 71 0.49 6.63 4.81
CA THR A 71 1.02 7.06 6.12
C THR A 71 2.41 7.68 6.00
N ALA A 72 3.29 7.15 5.14
CA ALA A 72 4.63 7.71 4.94
C ALA A 72 4.64 9.11 4.30
N HIS A 73 3.58 9.48 3.57
CA HIS A 73 3.46 10.77 2.87
C HIS A 73 2.29 11.63 3.40
N ALA A 74 1.77 11.28 4.58
CA ALA A 74 0.70 12.00 5.25
C ALA A 74 1.12 13.42 5.60
N ALA A 75 0.13 14.33 5.73
CA ALA A 75 0.37 15.67 6.29
C ALA A 75 0.46 15.57 7.81
N ASP A 76 1.50 14.91 8.30
CA ASP A 76 1.90 15.00 9.70
C ASP A 76 2.88 16.15 9.87
N SER A 77 2.84 16.79 11.04
CA SER A 77 3.63 17.97 11.40
C SER A 77 5.14 17.76 11.18
N ASP A 78 5.60 16.50 11.28
CA ASP A 78 7.00 16.10 11.13
C ASP A 78 7.39 15.62 9.71
N HIS A 79 6.41 15.42 8.84
CA HIS A 79 6.62 15.01 7.45
C HIS A 79 5.88 15.99 6.53
N PRO A 80 6.41 17.21 6.31
CA PRO A 80 5.86 18.06 5.27
C PRO A 80 5.91 17.26 3.98
N ALA A 81 4.75 17.11 3.33
CA ALA A 81 4.65 16.56 1.99
C ALA A 81 5.75 17.23 1.17
N ALA A 82 6.78 16.47 0.76
CA ALA A 82 7.94 17.02 0.07
C ALA A 82 7.41 17.96 -1.02
N ALA A 83 7.61 19.26 -0.79
CA ALA A 83 6.98 20.32 -1.54
C ALA A 83 7.46 20.19 -2.98
N GLY A 84 6.61 19.62 -3.82
CA GLY A 84 6.83 19.50 -5.25
C GLY A 84 6.20 20.68 -5.98
N ILE A 85 6.53 21.91 -5.56
CA ILE A 85 6.69 23.13 -6.37
C ILE A 85 7.38 24.21 -5.53
#